data_AF-A0A969P2S6-F1
#
_entry.id   AF-A0A969P2S6-F1
#
_cell.length_a   1.000
_cell.length_b   1.000
_cell.length_c   1.000
_cell.angle_alpha   90.00
_cell.angle_beta   90.00
_cell.angle_gamma   90.00
#
_symmetry.space_group_name_H-M   'P 1'
#
loop_
_entity.id
_entity.type
_entity.pdbx_description
1 polymer ?
#
loop_
_entity_poly.entity_id
_entity_poly.type
_entity_poly.pdbx_seq_one_letter_code
_entity_poly.pdbx_strand_id
1 'polypeptide(L)'
;MARCICRSVSDKIESSDNVPHPWSGQPEREAERIFARTYPAIDAWFQPYREALIKRYDQGKYFWELRACAYWQEFEQPKIAWGNLAQQPQFAFAAPGVYVNAPAVLLSLKATICSVF
;
A
#
# COMPACT_ATOMS: atom_id res chain seq x y z
N MET A 1 -30.73 7.65 8.00
CA MET A 1 -29.44 7.16 8.54
C MET A 1 -28.73 6.38 7.45
N ALA A 2 -27.98 7.05 6.58
CA ALA A 2 -27.07 6.37 5.66
C ALA A 2 -25.80 6.04 6.45
N ARG A 3 -25.54 4.75 6.69
CA ARG A 3 -24.23 4.33 7.18
C ARG A 3 -23.24 4.60 6.04
N CYS A 4 -22.39 5.61 6.20
CA CYS A 4 -21.20 5.76 5.38
C CYS A 4 -20.46 4.42 5.41
N ILE A 5 -20.36 3.77 4.25
CA ILE A 5 -19.43 2.67 4.00
C ILE A 5 -18.04 3.33 3.85
N CYS A 6 -17.58 3.95 4.92
CA CYS A 6 -16.17 4.29 5.12
C CYS A 6 -15.68 3.38 6.24
N ARG A 7 -15.78 2.06 6.05
CA ARG A 7 -14.73 1.22 6.62
C ARG A 7 -13.48 1.58 5.84
N SER A 8 -12.47 2.02 6.56
CA SER A 8 -11.11 2.22 6.13
C SER A 8 -10.62 0.99 5.37
N VAL A 9 -10.84 0.98 4.06
CA VAL A 9 -10.34 -0.05 3.17
C VAL A 9 -9.26 0.64 2.33
N SER A 10 -8.15 0.96 2.99
CA SER A 10 -6.87 1.01 2.29
C SER A 10 -6.43 -0.45 2.12
N ASP A 11 -7.14 -1.21 1.28
CA ASP A 11 -6.74 -2.58 0.93
C ASP A 11 -5.46 -2.46 0.11
N LYS A 12 -4.33 -2.46 0.79
CA LYS A 12 -3.03 -2.58 0.18
C LYS A 12 -2.96 -4.01 -0.38
N ILE A 13 -2.92 -4.11 -1.71
CA ILE A 13 -2.62 -5.38 -2.37
C ILE A 13 -1.09 -5.55 -2.33
N GLU A 14 -0.58 -5.88 -1.16
CA GLU A 14 0.85 -6.13 -0.93
C GLU A 14 1.33 -7.31 -1.79
N SER A 15 2.65 -7.38 -2.02
CA SER A 15 3.21 -8.55 -2.71
C SER A 15 3.04 -9.79 -1.85
N SER A 16 2.65 -10.88 -2.50
CA SER A 16 2.60 -12.22 -1.89
C SER A 16 3.97 -12.73 -1.42
N ASP A 17 5.05 -12.06 -1.79
CA ASP A 17 6.40 -12.29 -1.27
C ASP A 17 6.59 -11.76 0.16
N ASN A 18 5.85 -10.71 0.56
CA ASN A 18 5.95 -10.09 1.88
C ASN A 18 4.85 -10.56 2.83
N VAL A 19 3.63 -10.72 2.33
CA VAL A 19 2.45 -11.05 3.12
C VAL A 19 1.74 -12.25 2.52
N PRO A 20 1.33 -13.26 3.32
CA PRO A 20 0.55 -14.37 2.81
C PRO A 20 -0.86 -13.91 2.41
N HIS A 21 -1.24 -14.20 1.17
CA HIS A 21 -2.55 -13.98 0.59
C HIS A 21 -3.19 -15.31 0.17
N PRO A 22 -4.52 -15.36 -0.06
CA PRO A 22 -5.19 -16.58 -0.53
C PRO A 22 -4.63 -17.17 -1.83
N TRP A 23 -4.04 -16.33 -2.69
CA TRP A 23 -3.43 -16.72 -3.96
C TRP A 23 -1.91 -16.96 -3.87
N SER A 24 -1.28 -16.78 -2.70
CA SER A 24 0.16 -16.94 -2.53
C SER A 24 0.62 -18.36 -2.90
N GLY A 25 1.59 -18.46 -3.80
CA GLY A 25 2.20 -19.73 -4.20
C GLY A 25 1.39 -20.52 -5.23
N GLN A 26 0.25 -20.01 -5.68
CA GLN A 26 -0.56 -20.63 -6.72
C GLN A 26 0.00 -20.31 -8.13
N PRO A 27 -0.22 -21.17 -9.13
CA PRO A 27 0.09 -20.83 -10.51
C PRO A 27 -0.74 -19.63 -10.96
N GLU A 28 -0.20 -18.78 -11.85
CA GLU A 28 -0.77 -17.47 -12.21
C GLU A 28 -2.28 -17.50 -12.52
N ARG A 29 -2.72 -18.46 -13.35
CA ARG A 29 -4.14 -18.60 -13.71
C ARG A 29 -5.05 -18.90 -12.51
N GLU A 30 -4.58 -19.71 -11.57
CA GLU A 30 -5.37 -20.06 -10.38
C GLU A 30 -5.31 -18.91 -9.37
N ALA A 31 -4.15 -18.27 -9.23
CA ALA A 31 -3.99 -17.07 -8.44
C ALA A 31 -4.94 -15.94 -8.89
N GLU A 32 -5.08 -15.71 -10.20
CA GLU A 32 -5.97 -14.69 -10.77
C GLU A 32 -7.45 -15.02 -10.50
N ARG A 33 -7.85 -16.30 -10.59
CA ARG A 33 -9.23 -16.72 -10.20
C ARG A 33 -9.51 -16.48 -8.72
N ILE A 34 -8.56 -16.83 -7.85
CA ILE A 34 -8.68 -16.61 -6.41
C ILE A 34 -8.75 -15.11 -6.12
N PHE A 35 -7.92 -14.30 -6.79
CA PHE A 35 -7.93 -12.84 -6.68
C PHE A 35 -9.29 -12.26 -7.11
N ALA A 36 -9.78 -12.63 -8.30
CA ALA A 36 -11.08 -12.18 -8.80
C ALA A 36 -12.25 -12.53 -7.87
N ARG A 37 -12.19 -13.68 -7.18
CA ARG A 37 -13.18 -14.05 -6.16
C ARG A 37 -13.02 -13.27 -4.86
N THR A 38 -11.78 -12.94 -4.48
CA THR A 38 -11.47 -12.22 -3.23
C THR A 38 -11.80 -10.73 -3.35
N TYR A 39 -11.47 -10.12 -4.50
CA TYR A 39 -11.64 -8.70 -4.77
C TYR A 39 -12.36 -8.45 -6.11
N PRO A 40 -13.64 -8.83 -6.26
CA PRO A 40 -14.35 -8.79 -7.54
C PRO A 40 -14.47 -7.37 -8.13
N ALA A 41 -14.63 -6.35 -7.27
CA ALA A 41 -14.71 -4.97 -7.72
C ALA A 41 -13.36 -4.44 -8.25
N ILE A 42 -12.25 -4.85 -7.63
CA ILE A 42 -10.90 -4.43 -8.04
C ILE A 42 -10.50 -5.16 -9.33
N ASP A 43 -10.77 -6.47 -9.40
CA ASP A 43 -10.53 -7.24 -10.62
C ASP A 43 -11.26 -6.64 -11.82
N ALA A 44 -12.55 -6.34 -11.69
CA ALA A 44 -13.34 -5.70 -12.73
C ALA A 44 -12.77 -4.34 -13.16
N TRP A 45 -12.25 -3.56 -12.20
CA TRP A 45 -11.57 -2.29 -12.50
C TRP A 45 -10.23 -2.48 -13.20
N PHE A 46 -9.52 -3.59 -12.96
CA PHE A 46 -8.22 -3.87 -13.57
C PHE A 46 -8.33 -4.41 -14.99
N GLN A 47 -9.43 -5.06 -15.37
CA GLN A 47 -9.59 -5.66 -16.70
C GLN A 47 -9.30 -4.70 -17.87
N PRO A 48 -9.82 -3.44 -17.89
CA PRO A 48 -9.53 -2.50 -18.97
C PRO A 48 -8.04 -2.10 -19.05
N TYR A 49 -7.29 -2.24 -17.94
CA TYR A 49 -5.90 -1.82 -17.82
C TYR A 49 -4.91 -2.99 -17.78
N ARG A 50 -5.38 -4.23 -17.98
CA ARG A 50 -4.60 -5.45 -17.77
C ARG A 50 -3.25 -5.43 -18.47
N GLU A 51 -3.22 -5.07 -19.75
CA GLU A 51 -1.96 -4.99 -20.52
C GLU A 51 -0.99 -3.95 -19.95
N ALA A 52 -1.50 -2.80 -19.49
CA ALA A 52 -0.68 -1.76 -18.91
C ALA A 52 -0.14 -2.17 -17.53
N LEU A 53 -0.96 -2.86 -16.73
CA LEU A 53 -0.56 -3.39 -15.43
C LEU A 53 0.55 -4.43 -15.57
N ILE A 54 0.42 -5.39 -16.49
CA ILE A 54 1.44 -6.42 -16.75
C ILE A 54 2.77 -5.82 -17.22
N LYS A 55 2.73 -4.71 -17.95
CA LYS A 55 3.92 -3.99 -18.44
C LYS A 55 4.62 -3.18 -17.35
N ARG A 56 4.05 -3.04 -16.15
CA ARG A 56 4.69 -2.32 -15.05
C ARG A 56 5.98 -3.03 -14.66
N TYR A 57 7.05 -2.25 -14.58
CA TYR A 57 8.32 -2.74 -14.06
C TYR A 57 8.23 -3.02 -12.55
N ASP A 58 7.56 -2.12 -11.82
CA ASP A 58 7.45 -2.16 -10.36
C ASP A 58 6.13 -2.79 -9.91
N GLN A 59 6.06 -4.11 -10.00
CA GLN A 59 4.96 -4.92 -9.49
C GLN A 59 5.45 -5.98 -8.52
N GLY A 60 4.53 -6.61 -7.80
CA GLY A 60 4.82 -7.78 -6.97
C GLY A 60 5.00 -9.04 -7.79
N LYS A 61 4.71 -10.19 -7.19
CA LYS A 61 4.81 -11.49 -7.86
C LYS A 61 3.76 -11.66 -8.96
N TYR A 62 2.54 -11.16 -8.72
CA TYR A 62 1.46 -11.14 -9.71
C TYR A 62 1.17 -9.70 -10.15
N PHE A 63 0.63 -9.50 -11.36
CA PHE A 63 0.49 -8.17 -11.97
C PHE A 63 -0.44 -7.20 -11.21
N TRP A 64 -1.34 -7.73 -10.39
CA TRP A 64 -2.25 -6.95 -9.54
C TRP A 64 -1.60 -6.48 -8.23
N GLU A 65 -0.42 -7.01 -7.87
CA GLU A 65 0.26 -6.71 -6.62
C GLU A 65 1.14 -5.47 -6.73
N LEU A 66 1.22 -4.73 -5.62
CA LEU A 66 2.22 -3.68 -5.44
C LEU A 66 3.61 -4.32 -5.27
N ARG A 67 4.66 -3.53 -5.56
CA ARG A 67 6.06 -3.95 -5.40
C ARG A 67 6.29 -4.56 -4.01
N ALA A 68 7.06 -5.65 -3.99
CA ALA A 68 7.56 -6.22 -2.75
C ALA A 68 8.50 -5.23 -2.03
N CYS A 69 8.03 -4.63 -0.94
CA CYS A 69 8.80 -3.64 -0.17
C CYS A 69 8.78 -4.03 1.31
N ALA A 70 9.96 -4.10 1.92
CA ALA A 70 10.09 -4.42 3.35
C ALA A 70 9.58 -3.30 4.28
N TYR A 71 9.35 -2.10 3.74
CA TYR A 71 9.08 -0.90 4.53
C TYR A 71 7.61 -0.43 4.51
N TRP A 72 6.66 -1.31 4.20
CA TRP A 72 5.23 -0.95 4.16
C TRP A 72 4.68 -0.53 5.52
N GLN A 73 5.22 -1.11 6.60
CA GLN A 73 4.77 -0.88 7.98
C GLN A 73 5.23 0.50 8.49
N GLU A 74 6.31 1.04 7.94
CA GLU A 74 6.86 2.36 8.24
C GLU A 74 5.91 3.48 7.79
N PHE A 75 5.06 3.24 6.78
CA PHE A 75 4.00 4.16 6.39
C PHE A 75 2.83 4.19 7.37
N GLU A 76 2.66 3.17 8.22
CA GLU A 76 1.61 3.17 9.24
C GLU A 76 2.03 3.93 10.49
N GLN A 77 3.34 4.07 10.72
CA GLN A 77 3.88 4.79 11.86
C GLN A 77 3.57 6.29 11.81
N PRO A 78 3.56 6.98 12.98
CA PRO A 78 3.56 8.44 12.99
C PRO A 78 4.80 8.94 12.23
N LYS A 79 4.65 10.05 11.51
CA LYS A 79 5.70 10.54 10.61
C LYS A 79 5.74 12.05 10.57
N ILE A 80 6.93 12.61 10.33
CA ILE A 80 7.08 14.03 9.99
C ILE A 80 7.13 14.11 8.47
N ALA A 81 6.28 14.92 7.86
CA ALA A 81 6.22 15.11 6.42
C ALA A 81 6.48 16.57 6.05
N TRP A 82 7.10 16.79 4.88
CA TRP A 82 7.32 18.12 4.32
C TRP A 82 7.29 18.10 2.79
N GLY A 83 7.10 19.28 2.20
CA GLY A 83 7.11 19.45 0.75
C GLY A 83 8.50 19.23 0.16
N ASN A 84 8.59 18.49 -0.94
CA ASN A 84 9.88 18.14 -1.58
C ASN A 84 10.74 19.36 -1.96
N LEU A 85 10.13 20.48 -2.33
CA LEU A 85 10.81 21.72 -2.72
C LEU A 85 10.47 22.88 -1.78
N ALA A 86 10.33 22.60 -0.49
CA ALA A 86 10.05 23.64 0.50
C ALA A 86 11.24 24.62 0.61
N GLN A 87 10.99 25.90 0.32
CA GLN A 87 12.01 26.96 0.43
C GLN A 87 12.24 27.41 1.88
N GLN A 88 11.39 26.96 2.79
CA GLN A 88 11.44 27.22 4.22
C GLN A 88 11.17 25.92 4.99
N PRO A 89 11.65 25.79 6.23
CA PRO A 89 11.41 24.62 7.06
C PRO A 89 9.93 24.53 7.46
N GLN A 90 9.13 23.88 6.62
CA GLN A 90 7.70 23.65 6.83
C GLN A 90 7.47 22.16 7.06
N PHE A 91 7.44 21.77 8.33
CA PHE A 91 7.26 20.39 8.75
C PHE A 91 5.85 20.21 9.33
N ALA A 92 5.20 19.11 8.97
CA ALA A 92 3.92 18.71 9.52
C ALA A 92 4.05 17.35 10.21
N PHE A 93 3.42 17.21 11.37
CA PHE A 93 3.22 15.90 11.98
C PHE A 93 2.03 15.20 11.32
N ALA A 94 2.25 14.00 10.81
CA ALA A 94 1.23 13.14 10.28
C ALA A 94 1.00 11.97 11.25
N ALA A 95 -0.25 11.85 11.69
CA ALA A 95 -0.68 10.79 12.59
C ALA A 95 -0.47 9.39 11.97
N PRO A 96 -0.46 8.32 12.77
CA PRO A 96 -0.43 6.96 12.27
C PRO A 96 -1.54 6.71 11.23
N GLY A 97 -1.23 5.94 10.19
CA GLY A 97 -2.17 5.64 9.10
C GLY A 97 -2.47 6.80 8.12
N VAL A 98 -1.85 7.97 8.30
CA VAL A 98 -1.97 9.07 7.32
C VAL A 98 -0.97 8.87 6.18
N TYR A 99 -1.50 8.88 4.95
CA TYR A 99 -0.73 8.78 3.71
C TYR A 99 -0.54 10.15 3.07
N VAL A 100 0.65 10.37 2.51
CA VAL A 100 0.99 11.60 1.80
C VAL A 100 1.31 11.24 0.35
N ASN A 101 0.75 12.01 -0.59
CA ASN A 101 1.04 11.85 -2.00
C ASN A 101 2.45 12.37 -2.34
N ALA A 102 3.13 11.72 -3.28
CA ALA A 102 4.32 12.28 -3.90
C ALA A 102 3.98 13.55 -4.73
N PRO A 103 4.92 14.50 -4.87
CA PRO A 103 6.25 14.53 -4.28
C PRO A 103 6.20 15.11 -2.84
N ALA A 104 6.41 14.23 -1.86
CA ALA A 104 6.55 14.61 -0.46
C ALA A 104 7.66 13.78 0.15
N VAL A 105 8.34 14.37 1.12
CA VAL A 105 9.36 13.66 1.90
C VAL A 105 8.77 13.38 3.27
N LEU A 106 9.06 12.18 3.78
CA LEU A 106 8.59 11.75 5.09
C LEU A 106 9.73 11.12 5.88
N LEU A 107 9.68 11.33 7.19
CA LEU A 107 10.53 10.67 8.18
C LEU A 107 9.63 9.88 9.13
N SER A 108 9.67 8.56 8.99
CA SER A 108 8.93 7.65 9.88
C SER A 108 9.51 7.69 11.29
N LEU A 109 8.67 7.92 12.28
CA LEU A 109 9.07 7.92 13.68
C LEU A 109 8.84 6.51 14.22
N LYS A 110 9.88 5.68 14.12
CA LYS A 110 9.86 4.37 14.78
C LYS A 110 9.92 4.61 16.28
N ALA A 111 8.84 4.27 16.99
CA ALA A 111 8.83 4.30 18.44
C ALA A 111 9.74 3.17 18.95
N THR A 112 11.05 3.39 18.95
CA THR A 112 11.92 2.67 19.86
C THR A 112 11.50 3.15 21.23
N ILE A 113 10.72 2.34 21.93
CA ILE A 113 10.43 2.55 23.34
C ILE A 113 11.79 2.66 24.02
N CYS A 114 12.18 3.89 24.33
CA CYS A 114 13.21 4.15 25.31
C CYS A 114 12.57 3.77 26.64
N SER A 115 12.49 2.47 26.91
CA SER A 115 12.23 1.95 28.25
C SER A 115 13.51 2.19 29.05
N VAL A 116 13.72 3.45 29.41
CA VAL A 116 14.62 3.85 30.48
C VAL A 116 13.71 4.28 31.61
N PHE A 117 13.22 3.27 32.35
CA PHE A 117 12.90 3.32 33.77
C PHE A 117 13.13 1.93 34.34
#